data_AF-A0A7C5ZM79-F1
#
_entry.id   AF-A0A7C5ZM79-F1
#
_cell.length_a   1.000
_cell.length_b   1.000
_cell.length_c   1.000
_cell.angle_alpha   90.00
_cell.angle_beta   90.00
_cell.angle_gamma   90.00
#
_symmetry.space_group_name_H-M   'P 1'
#
loop_
_entity.id
_entity.type
_entity.pdbx_description
1 polymer ?
#
loop_
_entity_poly.entity_id
_entity_poly.type
_entity_poly.pdbx_seq_one_letter_code
_entity_poly.pdbx_strand_id
1 'polypeptide(L)'
;MQPQATSLAQAARPRVSRRALRETLEGYALISPWLIGFVVLTAGPMIASAIFSFQHYSVVTAPRPAGFDNYLRAFTGADRLFYQSLSRTAIFAVFLVPIAVSMSLGLAVLLNRKLRGTTIYRTLFFLPTLTPAAAA
;
A
#
# COMPACT_ATOMS: atom_id res chain seq x y z
N MET A 1 -0.78 39.14 50.60
CA MET A 1 -0.95 39.04 49.13
C MET A 1 0.31 39.59 48.47
N GLN A 2 1.18 38.73 47.95
CA GLN A 2 2.23 39.05 46.98
C GLN A 2 2.32 37.89 45.98
N PRO A 3 2.27 38.15 44.66
CA PRO A 3 2.33 37.12 43.63
C PRO A 3 3.78 36.87 43.22
N GLN A 4 4.26 35.63 43.33
CA GLN A 4 5.54 35.24 42.71
C GLN A 4 5.26 34.56 41.37
N ALA A 5 5.75 35.23 40.34
CA ALA A 5 5.66 34.88 38.94
C ALA A 5 6.40 33.59 38.61
N THR A 6 5.75 32.74 37.81
CA THR A 6 6.27 32.22 36.54
C THR A 6 7.75 31.83 36.51
N SER A 7 8.13 30.74 37.18
CA SER A 7 9.31 29.96 36.77
C SER A 7 8.88 28.97 35.70
N LEU A 8 8.76 29.44 34.46
CA LEU A 8 8.76 28.56 33.29
C LEU A 8 10.18 28.01 33.18
N ALA A 9 10.43 26.93 33.92
CA ALA A 9 11.61 26.11 33.81
C ALA A 9 11.88 25.88 32.31
N GLN A 10 12.96 26.49 31.84
CA GLN A 10 13.46 26.36 30.49
C GLN A 10 13.63 24.86 30.21
N ALA A 11 12.73 24.29 29.42
CA ALA A 11 12.84 22.93 28.94
C ALA A 11 14.10 22.85 28.05
N ALA A 12 15.21 22.43 28.65
CA ALA A 12 16.46 22.20 27.95
C ALA A 12 16.18 21.24 26.79
N ARG A 13 16.35 21.73 25.55
CA ARG A 13 16.20 20.91 24.35
C ARG A 13 17.15 19.71 24.47
N PRO A 14 16.68 18.46 24.37
CA PRO A 14 17.57 17.31 24.46
C PRO A 14 18.61 17.41 23.34
N ARG A 15 19.88 17.58 23.71
CA ARG A 15 20.99 17.49 22.75
C ARG A 15 21.11 16.03 22.35
N VAL A 16 20.82 15.73 21.08
CA VAL A 16 20.97 14.38 20.52
C VAL A 16 22.41 13.93 20.73
N SER A 17 22.60 12.88 21.53
CA SER A 17 23.91 12.31 21.80
C SER A 17 24.50 11.69 20.52
N ARG A 18 25.82 11.78 20.32
CA ARG A 18 26.52 11.10 19.22
C ARG A 18 26.24 9.59 19.19
N ARG A 19 25.94 9.00 20.35
CA ARG A 19 25.53 7.60 20.47
C ARG A 19 24.14 7.34 19.89
N ALA A 20 23.17 8.21 20.18
CA ALA A 20 21.82 8.13 19.61
C ALA A 20 21.84 8.30 18.08
N LEU A 21 22.74 9.14 17.54
CA LEU A 21 22.93 9.28 16.10
C LEU A 21 23.46 8.00 15.46
N ARG A 22 24.42 7.31 16.11
CA ARG A 22 24.96 6.03 15.63
C ARG A 22 23.92 4.92 15.64
N GLU A 23 23.17 4.78 16.72
CA GLU A 23 22.07 3.81 16.83
C GLU A 23 20.99 4.04 15.76
N THR A 24 20.70 5.31 15.44
CA THR A 24 19.78 5.68 14.36
C THR A 24 20.31 5.29 12.98
N LEU A 25 21.61 5.56 12.71
CA LEU A 25 22.24 5.21 11.43
C LEU A 25 22.32 3.70 11.22
N GLU A 26 22.60 2.93 12.29
CA GLU A 26 22.60 1.46 12.25
C GLU A 26 21.19 0.91 11.94
N GLY A 27 20.15 1.51 12.53
CA GLY A 27 18.76 1.19 12.20
C GLY A 27 18.42 1.47 10.73
N TYR A 28 18.85 2.61 10.19
CA TYR A 28 18.66 2.92 8.76
C TYR A 28 19.46 1.98 7.85
N ALA A 29 20.68 1.59 8.23
CA ALA A 29 21.48 0.65 7.47
C ALA A 29 20.80 -0.72 7.36
N LEU A 30 20.16 -1.20 8.44
CA LEU A 30 19.40 -2.46 8.46
C LEU A 30 18.14 -2.40 7.58
N ILE A 31 17.44 -1.26 7.56
CA ILE A 31 16.23 -1.09 6.74
C ILE A 31 16.57 -0.77 5.28
N SER A 32 17.79 -0.28 5.01
CA SER A 32 18.20 0.20 3.68
C SER A 32 18.01 -0.81 2.54
N PRO A 33 18.26 -2.13 2.67
CA PRO A 33 18.08 -3.06 1.55
C PRO A 33 16.61 -3.18 1.15
N TRP A 34 15.71 -3.21 2.13
CA TRP A 34 14.26 -3.21 1.88
C TRP A 34 13.81 -1.88 1.27
N LEU A 35 14.31 -0.76 1.80
CA LEU A 35 13.96 0.57 1.30
C LEU A 35 14.43 0.79 -0.14
N ILE A 36 15.64 0.35 -0.47
CA ILE A 36 16.19 0.40 -1.83
C ILE A 36 15.32 -0.44 -2.76
N GLY A 37 14.96 -1.66 -2.36
CA GLY A 37 14.05 -2.52 -3.12
C GLY A 37 12.70 -1.85 -3.39
N PHE A 38 12.08 -1.28 -2.36
CA PHE A 38 10.83 -0.53 -2.49
C PHE A 38 10.96 0.67 -3.44
N VAL A 39 12.02 1.47 -3.31
CA VAL A 39 12.23 2.64 -4.15
C VAL A 39 12.48 2.25 -5.61
N VAL A 40 13.29 1.24 -5.86
CA VAL A 40 13.67 0.85 -7.24
C VAL A 40 12.56 0.06 -7.92
N LEU A 41 11.90 -0.86 -7.22
CA LEU A 41 10.96 -1.82 -7.81
C LEU A 41 9.50 -1.40 -7.69
N THR A 42 9.15 -0.54 -6.73
CA THR A 42 7.77 -0.09 -6.51
C THR A 42 7.62 1.40 -6.80
N ALA A 43 8.32 2.25 -6.07
CA ALA A 43 8.19 3.69 -6.22
C ALA A 43 8.70 4.19 -7.59
N GLY A 44 9.81 3.63 -8.08
CA GLY A 44 10.42 3.99 -9.36
C GLY A 44 9.45 3.82 -10.53
N PRO A 45 8.90 2.61 -10.78
CA PRO A 45 7.90 2.38 -11.81
C PRO A 45 6.62 3.18 -11.60
N MET A 46 6.21 3.41 -10.35
CA MET A 46 5.04 4.23 -10.03
C MET A 46 5.25 5.70 -10.42
N ILE A 47 6.42 6.27 -10.12
CA ILE A 47 6.80 7.63 -10.52
C ILE A 47 6.91 7.72 -12.04
N ALA A 48 7.55 6.74 -12.70
CA ALA A 48 7.63 6.67 -14.15
C ALA A 48 6.24 6.63 -14.78
N SER A 49 5.32 5.82 -14.24
CA SER A 49 3.93 5.74 -14.70
C SER A 49 3.19 7.07 -14.52
N ALA A 50 3.45 7.78 -13.41
CA ALA A 50 2.90 9.10 -13.18
C ALA A 50 3.47 10.17 -14.13
N ILE A 51 4.74 10.06 -14.54
CA ILE A 51 5.31 10.97 -15.55
C ILE A 51 4.69 10.66 -16.93
N PHE A 52 4.58 9.37 -17.28
CA PHE A 52 3.99 8.94 -18.54
C PHE A 52 2.50 9.29 -18.67
N SER A 53 1.75 9.42 -17.57
CA SER A 53 0.35 9.82 -17.64
C SER A 53 0.15 11.25 -18.17
N PHE A 54 1.17 12.12 -18.09
CA PHE A 54 1.17 13.47 -18.68
C PHE A 54 1.68 13.51 -20.13
N GLN A 55 2.02 12.36 -20.70
CA GLN A 55 2.55 12.23 -22.04
C GLN A 55 1.67 11.28 -22.88
N HIS A 56 1.61 11.51 -24.18
CA HIS A 56 1.15 10.48 -25.12
C HIS A 56 2.32 9.53 -25.36
N TYR A 57 2.42 8.55 -24.47
CA TYR A 57 3.43 7.52 -24.53
C TYR A 57 2.92 6.33 -25.35
N SER A 58 3.70 5.90 -26.34
CA SER A 58 3.51 4.65 -27.07
C SER A 58 4.85 3.93 -27.10
N VAL A 59 4.85 2.61 -26.91
CA VAL A 59 6.09 1.80 -26.94
C VAL A 59 6.84 1.94 -28.27
N VAL A 60 6.13 2.32 -29.34
CA VAL A 60 6.64 2.36 -30.72
C VAL A 60 6.90 3.81 -31.20
N THR A 61 6.37 4.82 -30.52
CA THR A 61 6.39 6.22 -31.01
C THR A 61 7.06 7.14 -30.00
N ALA A 62 7.80 8.14 -30.49
CA ALA A 62 8.40 9.16 -29.62
C ALA A 62 7.34 9.82 -28.71
N PRO A 63 7.63 10.00 -27.41
CA PRO A 63 6.68 10.55 -26.45
C PRO A 63 6.34 12.00 -26.81
N ARG A 64 5.04 12.31 -26.91
CA ARG A 64 4.55 13.68 -27.11
C ARG A 64 3.99 14.22 -25.79
N PRO A 65 4.27 15.48 -25.42
CA PRO A 65 3.67 16.06 -24.22
C PRO A 65 2.15 16.18 -24.41
N ALA A 66 1.37 15.58 -23.51
CA ALA A 66 -0.10 15.61 -23.52
C ALA A 66 -0.66 16.59 -22.48
N GLY A 67 0.13 16.95 -21.47
CA GLY A 67 -0.33 17.78 -20.35
C GLY A 67 -1.48 17.10 -19.60
N PHE A 68 -2.61 17.79 -19.48
CA PHE A 68 -3.80 17.27 -18.80
C PHE A 68 -4.83 16.63 -19.75
N ASP A 69 -4.57 16.59 -21.07
CA ASP A 69 -5.54 16.13 -22.06
C ASP A 69 -5.99 14.67 -21.80
N ASN A 70 -5.06 13.80 -21.39
CA ASN A 70 -5.37 12.42 -21.00
C ASN A 70 -6.42 12.33 -19.87
N TYR A 71 -6.33 13.22 -18.88
CA TYR A 71 -7.27 13.27 -17.75
C TYR A 71 -8.60 13.89 -18.17
N LEU A 72 -8.57 14.99 -18.93
CA LEU A 72 -9.81 15.58 -19.48
C LEU A 72 -10.57 14.56 -20.31
N ARG A 73 -9.90 13.81 -21.19
CA ARG A 73 -10.54 12.77 -22.01
C ARG A 73 -11.17 11.66 -21.16
N ALA A 74 -10.51 11.25 -20.08
CA ALA A 74 -11.04 10.25 -19.16
C ALA A 74 -12.28 10.74 -18.39
N PHE A 75 -12.23 11.97 -17.85
CA PHE A 75 -13.28 12.50 -16.96
C PHE A 75 -14.43 13.23 -17.68
N THR A 76 -14.25 13.66 -18.94
CA THR A 76 -15.32 14.31 -19.72
C THR A 76 -16.27 13.32 -20.38
N GLY A 77 -16.06 12.02 -20.18
CA GLY A 77 -16.89 10.97 -20.79
C GLY A 77 -16.59 10.70 -22.27
N ALA A 78 -15.55 11.33 -22.83
CA ALA A 78 -15.05 11.01 -24.18
C ALA A 78 -14.51 9.57 -24.26
N ASP A 79 -14.11 8.99 -23.12
CA ASP A 79 -13.79 7.57 -23.00
C ASP A 79 -14.90 6.80 -22.26
N ARG A 80 -15.77 6.14 -23.03
CA ARG A 80 -16.86 5.31 -22.50
C ARG A 80 -16.36 4.06 -21.76
N LEU A 81 -15.15 3.58 -22.09
CA LEU A 81 -14.55 2.40 -21.45
C LEU A 81 -14.01 2.71 -20.06
N PHE A 82 -13.59 3.96 -19.81
CA PHE A 82 -13.11 4.40 -18.51
C PHE A 82 -14.16 4.17 -17.40
N TYR A 83 -15.37 4.69 -17.57
CA TYR A 83 -16.45 4.51 -16.59
C TYR A 83 -16.96 3.06 -16.51
N GLN A 84 -16.95 2.34 -17.64
CA GLN A 84 -17.37 0.93 -17.65
C GLN A 84 -16.36 0.04 -16.90
N SER A 85 -15.07 0.25 -17.08
CA SER A 85 -14.03 -0.49 -16.36
C SER A 85 -14.05 -0.14 -14.86
N LEU A 86 -14.13 1.16 -14.53
CA LEU A 86 -14.19 1.63 -13.16
C LEU A 86 -15.41 1.06 -12.41
N SER A 87 -16.60 1.10 -13.02
CA SER A 87 -17.81 0.54 -12.40
C SER A 87 -17.74 -0.97 -12.21
N ARG A 88 -17.21 -1.72 -13.18
CA ARG A 88 -17.00 -3.18 -13.04
C ARG A 88 -16.06 -3.51 -11.88
N THR A 89 -14.93 -2.80 -11.78
CA THR A 89 -13.97 -2.99 -10.68
C THR A 89 -14.56 -2.58 -9.34
N ALA A 90 -15.31 -1.48 -9.29
CA ALA A 90 -15.98 -1.04 -8.07
C ALA A 90 -17.04 -2.04 -7.59
N ILE A 91 -17.89 -2.52 -8.49
CA ILE A 91 -18.88 -3.56 -8.20
C ILE A 91 -18.15 -4.81 -7.69
N PHE A 92 -17.13 -5.27 -8.40
CA PHE A 92 -16.32 -6.42 -7.99
C PHE A 92 -15.75 -6.25 -6.58
N ALA A 93 -15.14 -5.10 -6.26
CA ALA A 93 -14.58 -4.83 -4.94
C ALA A 93 -15.66 -4.80 -3.85
N VAL A 94 -16.78 -4.12 -4.10
CA VAL A 94 -17.89 -3.99 -3.15
C VAL A 94 -18.55 -5.33 -2.82
N PHE A 95 -18.58 -6.28 -3.76
CA PHE A 95 -19.10 -7.63 -3.48
C PHE A 95 -18.03 -8.58 -2.94
N LEU A 96 -16.85 -8.62 -3.55
CA LEU A 96 -15.80 -9.55 -3.18
C LEU A 96 -15.28 -9.28 -1.77
N VAL A 97 -15.00 -8.02 -1.42
CA VAL A 97 -14.36 -7.68 -0.15
C VAL A 97 -15.23 -8.08 1.05
N PRO A 98 -16.52 -7.69 1.14
CA PRO A 98 -17.35 -8.10 2.26
C PRO A 98 -17.56 -9.61 2.33
N ILE A 99 -17.71 -10.29 1.20
CA ILE A 99 -17.86 -11.76 1.16
C ILE A 99 -16.58 -12.42 1.70
N ALA A 100 -15.41 -12.02 1.20
CA ALA A 100 -14.12 -12.57 1.62
C ALA A 100 -13.89 -12.33 3.13
N VAL A 101 -14.14 -11.11 3.60
CA VAL A 101 -14.00 -10.76 5.02
C VAL A 101 -14.98 -11.55 5.87
N SER A 102 -16.26 -11.60 5.50
CA SER A 102 -17.30 -12.32 6.25
C SER A 102 -17.01 -13.82 6.32
N MET A 103 -16.57 -14.43 5.23
CA MET A 103 -16.18 -15.83 5.20
C MET A 103 -14.93 -16.08 6.05
N SER A 104 -13.89 -15.25 5.92
CA SER A 104 -12.68 -15.39 6.74
C SER A 104 -12.96 -15.24 8.24
N LEU A 105 -13.83 -14.30 8.62
CA LEU A 105 -14.21 -14.05 10.00
C LEU A 105 -15.11 -15.17 10.54
N GLY A 106 -16.13 -15.57 9.79
CA GLY A 106 -17.02 -16.67 10.17
C GLY A 106 -16.24 -17.97 10.40
N LEU A 107 -15.24 -18.21 9.55
CA LEU A 107 -14.37 -19.37 9.64
C LEU A 107 -13.37 -19.27 10.80
N ALA A 108 -12.82 -18.10 11.06
CA ALA A 108 -11.99 -17.84 12.25
C ALA A 108 -12.77 -18.08 13.55
N VAL A 109 -14.03 -17.62 13.63
CA VAL A 109 -14.91 -17.83 14.79
C VAL A 109 -15.25 -19.32 14.97
N LEU A 110 -15.57 -20.02 13.88
CA LEU A 110 -15.83 -21.46 13.91
C LEU A 110 -14.62 -22.23 14.45
N LEU A 111 -13.42 -21.88 14.00
CA LEU A 111 -12.16 -22.52 14.39
C LEU A 111 -11.72 -22.20 15.82
N ASN A 112 -12.14 -21.06 16.37
CA ASN A 112 -11.83 -20.65 17.74
C ASN A 112 -12.57 -21.52 18.78
N ARG A 113 -13.69 -22.15 18.41
CA ARG A 113 -14.28 -23.22 19.21
C ARG A 113 -13.35 -24.43 19.03
N LYS A 114 -12.83 -25.02 20.13
CA LYS A 114 -11.90 -26.17 20.15
C LYS A 114 -12.46 -27.42 19.42
N LEU A 115 -12.61 -27.35 18.10
CA LEU A 115 -13.17 -28.39 17.25
C LEU A 115 -12.07 -29.38 16.88
N ARG A 116 -12.40 -30.67 16.97
CA ARG A 116 -11.58 -31.80 16.49
C ARG A 116 -11.58 -31.80 14.96
N GLY A 117 -10.72 -30.99 14.34
CA GLY A 117 -10.63 -30.82 12.88
C GLY A 117 -9.75 -29.66 12.39
N THR A 118 -9.21 -28.86 13.33
CA THR A 118 -8.32 -27.72 13.09
C THR A 118 -7.11 -28.01 12.20
N THR A 119 -6.53 -29.21 12.29
CA THR A 119 -5.34 -29.62 11.50
C THR A 119 -5.65 -29.82 10.03
N ILE A 120 -6.73 -30.54 9.68
CA ILE A 120 -7.13 -30.78 8.27
C ILE A 120 -7.49 -29.46 7.58
N TYR A 121 -8.16 -28.56 8.31
CA TYR A 121 -8.54 -27.25 7.80
C TYR A 121 -7.32 -26.34 7.52
N ARG A 122 -6.34 -26.27 8.42
CA ARG A 122 -5.08 -25.54 8.17
C ARG A 122 -4.41 -26.04 6.90
N THR A 123 -4.31 -27.35 6.72
CA THR A 123 -3.69 -27.92 5.53
C THR A 123 -4.43 -27.52 4.25
N LEU A 124 -5.77 -27.64 4.21
CA LEU A 124 -6.57 -27.26 3.03
C LEU A 124 -6.54 -25.75 2.72
N PHE A 125 -6.48 -24.88 3.74
CA PHE A 125 -6.42 -23.43 3.54
C PHE A 125 -5.04 -22.96 3.08
N PHE A 126 -3.97 -23.62 3.53
CA PHE A 126 -2.60 -23.33 3.12
C PHE A 126 -2.21 -24.01 1.80
N LEU A 127 -2.88 -25.09 1.41
CA LEU A 127 -2.62 -25.78 0.15
C LEU A 127 -2.69 -24.86 -1.09
N PRO A 128 -3.74 -24.05 -1.31
CA PRO A 128 -3.83 -23.18 -2.48
C PRO A 128 -2.82 -22.04 -2.48
N THR A 129 -2.32 -21.63 -1.31
CA THR A 129 -1.25 -20.62 -1.20
C THR A 129 0.13 -21.21 -1.47
N LEU A 130 0.29 -22.54 -1.37
CA LEU A 130 1.52 -23.25 -1.70
C LEU A 130 1.60 -23.64 -3.19
N THR A 131 0.46 -23.79 -3.87
CA THR A 131 0.43 -23.95 -5.33
C THR A 131 0.63 -22.60 -6.01
N PRO A 132 1.65 -22.43 -6.86
CA PRO A 132 1.81 -21.21 -7.65
C PRO A 132 0.58 -20.98 -8.53
N ALA A 133 0.14 -19.73 -8.65
CA ALA A 133 -1.02 -19.35 -9.49
C ALA A 133 -0.90 -19.75 -10.97
N ALA A 134 0.29 -20.18 -11.42
CA ALA A 134 0.53 -20.70 -12.77
C ALA A 134 0.08 -22.17 -12.96
N ALA A 135 -0.31 -22.88 -11.89
CA ALA A 135 -0.71 -24.29 -11.92
C ALA A 135 -2.20 -24.52 -11.57
N ALA A 136 -2.99 -23.45 -11.50
CA ALA A 136 -4.44 -23.48 -11.22
C ALA A 136 -5.27 -23.31 -12.49
#